data_AF-A0A9D7LYD5-F1
#
_entry.id   AF-A0A9D7LYD5-F1
#
_cell.length_a   1.000
_cell.length_b   1.000
_cell.length_c   1.000
_cell.angle_alpha   90.00
_cell.angle_beta   90.00
_cell.angle_gamma   90.00
#
_symmetry.space_group_name_H-M   'P 1'
#
loop_
_entity.id
_entity.type
_entity.pdbx_description
1 polymer ?
#
loop_
_entity_poly.entity_id
_entity_poly.type
_entity_poly.pdbx_seq_one_letter_code
_entity_poly.pdbx_strand_id
1 'polypeptide(L)'
;MSKKLSFKELKSFKILIFQIISLVLIDCNVSNGQTIFQKSFNNDAESLRDFVYLDDSTIYFTGSWRNCSSCNYYPILGKANANFEIEWSYKFADSAIASKLLILDDGLIVFGNKTNLSDYQYFLMKVDFSGNIVWSFSYGTNFIDLGNVCKTTSGFLITGRSNVIDSIGNDSTLFNVLSIDSVGTLNWYRSYFIGDGFNVAGSDLMPDTSYLISGTLYNIDSSQFVGVLIKLSSSGDIVWARNYSIPNVNLFFTTAPIFINNKIYTGGGVSYPLVNFPFLISTNDSGSVEFSNSFTRPLGGLSPYSISHSFDSTKIILLFGNGIILTDSTGSFEGSFSYNPNFPANSNYYKAVPTSDNGLLLAGYNTGGNGDIFVVKTDSLYDGGCGVNVNSFTISNENATSSVINSQEFVIPMITTAIVFSSDSLILTQQIYCQTATSILEPYDLDILRVYPNPASNFITIECENIEGFEPAVIKVYRSDGSLILLDLLNNASNQINIEHLSSGFYVLKIEVNKQILHKNSSSYEKYTYSHFLTFFYFYFI
;
A
#
# COMPACT_ATOMS: atom_id res chain seq x y z
N MET A 1 41.02 17.21 -46.94
CA MET A 1 41.43 17.12 -45.52
C MET A 1 40.20 17.22 -44.63
N SER A 2 39.84 16.15 -43.93
CA SER A 2 39.10 16.20 -42.66
C SER A 2 39.25 14.84 -41.97
N LYS A 3 39.31 14.82 -40.64
CA LYS A 3 39.76 13.66 -39.86
C LYS A 3 38.70 12.57 -39.77
N LYS A 4 39.11 11.30 -39.86
CA LYS A 4 38.39 10.22 -39.16
C LYS A 4 38.54 10.45 -37.66
N LEU A 5 37.43 10.67 -36.96
CA LEU A 5 37.38 10.65 -35.51
C LEU A 5 37.35 9.21 -34.99
N SER A 6 37.77 9.02 -33.73
CA SER A 6 38.18 7.72 -33.22
C SER A 6 37.05 6.94 -32.54
N PHE A 7 37.22 5.61 -32.42
CA PHE A 7 36.30 4.66 -31.79
C PHE A 7 35.98 4.95 -30.30
N LYS A 8 36.57 6.00 -29.71
CA LYS A 8 36.37 6.41 -28.31
C LYS A 8 35.20 7.38 -28.11
N GLU A 9 34.69 8.02 -29.17
CA GLU A 9 33.50 8.89 -29.11
C GLU A 9 32.19 8.12 -29.32
N LEU A 10 32.26 6.90 -29.85
CA LEU A 10 31.13 5.99 -30.05
C LEU A 10 30.57 5.34 -28.76
N LYS A 11 31.13 5.67 -27.59
CA LYS A 11 30.66 5.15 -26.29
C LYS A 11 29.70 6.10 -25.54
N SER A 12 29.59 7.36 -25.96
CA SER A 12 28.74 8.37 -25.30
C SER A 12 27.34 8.51 -25.92
N PHE A 13 27.05 7.80 -27.02
CA PHE A 13 25.77 7.88 -27.75
C PHE A 13 24.85 6.66 -27.54
N LYS A 14 25.24 5.70 -26.68
CA LYS A 14 24.44 4.50 -26.36
C LYS A 14 23.56 4.63 -25.10
N ILE A 15 23.56 5.80 -24.46
CA ILE A 15 22.81 6.04 -23.20
C ILE A 15 21.51 6.83 -23.43
N LEU A 16 21.28 7.37 -24.64
CA LEU A 16 20.15 8.25 -24.96
C LEU A 16 19.02 7.60 -25.79
N ILE A 17 18.98 6.26 -25.87
CA ILE A 17 17.98 5.52 -26.67
C ILE A 17 17.41 4.36 -25.83
N PHE A 18 16.84 4.67 -24.67
CA PHE A 18 16.03 3.73 -23.88
C PHE A 18 14.88 4.38 -23.08
N GLN A 19 14.50 5.60 -23.42
CA GLN A 19 13.27 6.24 -22.96
C GLN A 19 12.39 6.57 -24.19
N ILE A 20 11.09 6.69 -23.95
CA ILE A 20 10.01 6.90 -24.94
C ILE A 20 9.60 5.62 -25.69
N ILE A 21 9.05 4.67 -24.94
CA ILE A 21 7.85 3.93 -25.36
C ILE A 21 6.78 4.27 -24.34
N SER A 22 5.74 5.01 -24.75
CA SER A 22 4.68 5.45 -23.85
C SER A 22 3.54 4.42 -23.77
N LEU A 23 3.59 3.54 -22.76
CA LEU A 23 2.37 3.34 -21.98
C LEU A 23 2.09 4.65 -21.22
N VAL A 24 0.82 4.97 -20.96
CA VAL A 24 0.49 6.04 -19.99
C VAL A 24 0.56 5.47 -18.58
N LEU A 25 1.79 5.12 -18.18
CA LEU A 25 2.26 5.15 -16.81
C LEU A 25 2.81 6.55 -16.56
N ILE A 26 2.45 7.19 -15.45
CA ILE A 26 3.18 8.36 -14.98
C ILE A 26 4.41 7.83 -14.21
N ASP A 27 5.41 7.38 -14.97
CA ASP A 27 6.76 7.14 -14.47
C ASP A 27 7.40 8.50 -14.16
N CYS A 28 7.46 8.84 -12.88
CA CYS A 28 8.18 10.04 -12.44
C CYS A 28 9.68 9.75 -12.53
N ASN A 29 10.32 10.05 -13.67
CA ASN A 29 11.73 9.76 -13.89
C ASN A 29 12.64 10.54 -12.91
N VAL A 30 13.09 9.87 -11.85
CA VAL A 30 14.20 10.31 -10.99
C VAL A 30 15.52 9.77 -11.55
N SER A 31 16.62 10.46 -11.25
CA SER A 31 17.91 10.45 -11.95
C SER A 31 18.72 9.14 -12.00
N ASN A 32 18.20 8.01 -11.52
CA ASN A 32 18.92 6.73 -11.41
C ASN A 32 18.25 5.52 -12.12
N GLY A 33 17.15 5.72 -12.86
CA GLY A 33 16.49 4.63 -13.59
C GLY A 33 15.65 3.67 -12.73
N GLN A 34 15.21 4.12 -11.56
CA GLN A 34 14.21 3.43 -10.73
C GLN A 34 12.80 3.79 -11.22
N THR A 35 11.95 2.79 -11.41
CA THR A 35 10.53 2.97 -11.76
C THR A 35 9.76 3.38 -10.51
N ILE A 36 9.17 4.58 -10.52
CA ILE A 36 8.27 5.05 -9.47
C ILE A 36 6.93 5.47 -10.08
N PHE A 37 5.85 5.05 -9.42
CA PHE A 37 4.49 5.25 -9.91
C PHE A 37 3.51 5.47 -8.76
N GLN A 38 2.42 6.16 -9.08
CA GLN A 38 1.25 6.28 -8.24
C GLN A 38 0.02 5.87 -9.06
N LYS A 39 -0.75 4.90 -8.57
CA LYS A 39 -1.90 4.32 -9.29
C LYS A 39 -3.17 4.35 -8.44
N SER A 40 -4.27 4.75 -9.07
CA SER A 40 -5.63 4.64 -8.56
C SER A 40 -6.44 3.73 -9.49
N PHE A 41 -7.25 2.83 -8.93
CA PHE A 41 -8.12 1.94 -9.70
C PHE A 41 -9.56 2.36 -9.46
N ASN A 42 -10.04 3.31 -10.27
CA ASN A 42 -11.38 3.90 -10.12
C ASN A 42 -12.47 2.87 -10.43
N ASN A 43 -12.97 2.21 -9.39
CA ASN A 43 -13.92 1.12 -9.51
C ASN A 43 -14.61 0.86 -8.17
N ASP A 44 -15.93 1.07 -8.13
CA ASP A 44 -16.88 0.53 -7.13
C ASP A 44 -16.32 0.22 -5.70
N ALA A 45 -15.76 1.23 -5.03
CA ALA A 45 -15.39 1.15 -3.61
C ALA A 45 -14.50 -0.06 -3.21
N GLU A 46 -13.43 -0.30 -3.98
CA GLU A 46 -12.44 -1.36 -3.73
C GLU A 46 -11.29 -0.92 -2.82
N SER A 47 -11.26 -1.38 -1.57
CA SER A 47 -10.11 -1.14 -0.67
C SER A 47 -9.09 -2.28 -0.74
N LEU A 48 -7.80 -1.98 -0.97
CA LEU A 48 -6.71 -2.95 -0.79
C LEU A 48 -6.27 -2.97 0.68
N ARG A 49 -6.09 -4.17 1.25
CA ARG A 49 -5.71 -4.38 2.66
C ARG A 49 -4.32 -4.99 2.85
N ASP A 50 -3.95 -5.96 2.02
CA ASP A 50 -2.65 -6.63 2.10
C ASP A 50 -2.14 -7.00 0.70
N PHE A 51 -0.83 -7.15 0.54
CA PHE A 51 -0.17 -7.62 -0.68
C PHE A 51 1.15 -8.31 -0.37
N VAL A 52 1.58 -9.24 -1.23
CA VAL A 52 2.83 -10.00 -1.10
C VAL A 52 3.52 -10.11 -2.46
N TYR A 53 4.85 -10.15 -2.45
CA TYR A 53 5.64 -10.54 -3.61
C TYR A 53 5.82 -12.06 -3.63
N LEU A 54 5.71 -12.66 -4.82
CA LEU A 54 6.24 -14.00 -5.11
C LEU A 54 7.72 -13.93 -5.48
N ASP A 55 8.06 -12.91 -6.25
CA ASP A 55 9.40 -12.56 -6.73
C ASP A 55 9.40 -11.06 -7.09
N ASP A 56 10.53 -10.52 -7.57
CA ASP A 56 10.64 -9.11 -7.98
C ASP A 56 9.70 -8.70 -9.13
N SER A 57 9.02 -9.65 -9.80
CA SER A 57 8.13 -9.41 -10.94
C SER A 57 6.64 -9.57 -10.63
N THR A 58 6.28 -10.38 -9.63
CA THR A 58 4.90 -10.83 -9.36
C THR A 58 4.42 -10.40 -7.98
N ILE A 59 3.32 -9.65 -7.96
CA ILE A 59 2.60 -9.20 -6.77
C ILE A 59 1.25 -9.91 -6.71
N TYR A 60 0.88 -10.39 -5.53
CA TYR A 60 -0.51 -10.74 -5.21
C TYR A 60 -1.07 -9.76 -4.19
N PHE A 61 -2.34 -9.41 -4.29
CA PHE A 61 -3.00 -8.48 -3.39
C PHE A 61 -4.39 -8.96 -2.98
N THR A 62 -4.86 -8.50 -1.81
CA THR A 62 -6.20 -8.78 -1.30
C THR A 62 -6.81 -7.55 -0.64
N GLY A 63 -8.12 -7.58 -0.47
CA GLY A 63 -8.89 -6.44 0.00
C GLY A 63 -10.38 -6.70 -0.02
N SER A 64 -11.19 -5.68 -0.28
CA SER A 64 -12.64 -5.84 -0.40
C SER A 64 -13.28 -4.82 -1.32
N TRP A 65 -14.16 -5.31 -2.19
CA TRP A 65 -15.11 -4.56 -3.00
C TRP A 65 -16.38 -4.30 -2.19
N ARG A 66 -16.84 -3.05 -2.08
CA ARG A 66 -18.06 -2.71 -1.33
C ARG A 66 -19.21 -2.40 -2.26
N ASN A 67 -20.31 -3.16 -2.14
CA ASN A 67 -21.53 -2.83 -2.84
C ASN A 67 -22.21 -1.62 -2.19
N CYS A 68 -22.16 -0.45 -2.84
CA CYS A 68 -22.73 0.80 -2.30
C CYS A 68 -24.25 0.75 -2.06
N SER A 69 -25.01 -0.14 -2.74
CA SER A 69 -26.47 -0.24 -2.60
C SER A 69 -26.91 -1.14 -1.45
N SER A 70 -26.19 -2.23 -1.18
CA SER A 70 -26.50 -3.19 -0.10
C SER A 70 -25.62 -3.04 1.14
N CYS A 71 -24.54 -2.27 1.05
CA CYS A 71 -23.45 -2.20 2.04
C CYS A 71 -22.72 -3.52 2.32
N ASN A 72 -22.99 -4.59 1.56
CA ASN A 72 -22.21 -5.82 1.58
C ASN A 72 -20.76 -5.56 1.15
N TYR A 73 -19.83 -6.28 1.74
CA TYR A 73 -18.41 -6.28 1.37
C TYR A 73 -18.09 -7.63 0.76
N TYR A 74 -17.28 -7.70 -0.28
CA TYR A 74 -16.92 -8.94 -0.94
C TYR A 74 -15.40 -8.99 -1.03
N PRO A 75 -14.73 -10.03 -0.53
CA PRO A 75 -13.29 -10.13 -0.63
C PRO A 75 -12.83 -10.07 -2.09
N ILE A 76 -11.65 -9.49 -2.31
CA ILE A 76 -10.96 -9.55 -3.60
C ILE A 76 -9.61 -10.25 -3.42
N LEU A 77 -9.21 -10.99 -4.45
CA LEU A 77 -7.85 -11.52 -4.61
C LEU A 77 -7.40 -11.16 -6.02
N GLY A 78 -6.21 -10.58 -6.18
CA GLY A 78 -5.67 -10.28 -7.49
C GLY A 78 -4.19 -10.56 -7.62
N LYS A 79 -3.74 -10.63 -8.88
CA LYS A 79 -2.34 -10.70 -9.28
C LYS A 79 -2.02 -9.46 -10.11
N ALA A 80 -0.86 -8.88 -9.88
CA ALA A 80 -0.30 -7.79 -10.66
C ALA A 80 1.19 -8.01 -10.92
N ASN A 81 1.74 -7.34 -11.93
CA ASN A 81 3.18 -7.28 -12.13
C ASN A 81 3.86 -6.26 -11.18
N ALA A 82 5.19 -6.15 -11.22
CA ALA A 82 5.99 -5.22 -10.41
C ALA A 82 5.57 -3.74 -10.53
N ASN A 83 5.03 -3.33 -11.69
CA ASN A 83 4.49 -1.98 -11.91
C ASN A 83 3.09 -1.81 -11.31
N PHE A 84 2.56 -2.80 -10.60
CA PHE A 84 1.17 -2.91 -10.18
C PHE A 84 0.19 -2.76 -11.37
N GLU A 85 0.43 -3.46 -12.46
CA GLU A 85 -0.56 -3.68 -13.53
C GLU A 85 -1.29 -4.99 -13.25
N ILE A 86 -2.61 -4.92 -13.05
CA ILE A 86 -3.43 -6.09 -12.67
C ILE A 86 -3.50 -7.05 -13.86
N GLU A 87 -2.99 -8.27 -13.67
CA GLU A 87 -3.11 -9.37 -14.64
C GLU A 87 -4.47 -10.04 -14.53
N TRP A 88 -4.94 -10.25 -13.30
CA TRP A 88 -6.27 -10.78 -12.99
C TRP A 88 -6.73 -10.37 -11.60
N SER A 89 -8.04 -10.36 -11.39
CA SER A 89 -8.68 -10.28 -10.08
C SER A 89 -9.90 -11.21 -10.00
N TYR A 90 -10.21 -11.64 -8.80
CA TYR A 90 -11.37 -12.46 -8.44
C TYR A 90 -12.12 -11.79 -7.29
N LYS A 91 -13.44 -11.95 -7.29
CA LYS A 91 -14.33 -11.52 -6.21
C LYS A 91 -15.06 -12.74 -5.64
N PHE A 92 -15.03 -12.89 -4.33
CA PHE A 92 -15.72 -13.98 -3.64
C PHE A 92 -17.21 -13.64 -3.50
N ALA A 93 -18.10 -14.62 -3.65
CA ALA A 93 -19.55 -14.38 -3.69
C ALA A 93 -20.14 -14.07 -2.30
N ASP A 94 -19.51 -14.58 -1.24
CA ASP A 94 -19.97 -14.41 0.13
C ASP A 94 -19.54 -13.07 0.72
N SER A 95 -20.43 -12.46 1.50
CA SER A 95 -20.17 -11.12 2.07
C SER A 95 -19.17 -11.21 3.23
N ALA A 96 -17.97 -10.70 2.98
CA ALA A 96 -16.80 -10.75 3.85
C ALA A 96 -15.77 -9.67 3.50
N ILE A 97 -14.77 -9.51 4.37
CA ILE A 97 -13.63 -8.61 4.19
C ILE A 97 -12.36 -9.45 4.29
N ALA A 98 -11.53 -9.49 3.24
CA ALA A 98 -10.16 -10.01 3.37
C ALA A 98 -9.23 -8.92 3.92
N SER A 99 -8.45 -9.29 4.93
CA SER A 99 -7.59 -8.38 5.70
C SER A 99 -6.11 -8.75 5.65
N LYS A 100 -5.77 -10.01 5.34
CA LYS A 100 -4.40 -10.51 5.32
C LYS A 100 -4.16 -11.47 4.14
N LEU A 101 -2.96 -11.40 3.57
CA LEU A 101 -2.46 -12.27 2.52
C LEU A 101 -1.08 -12.81 2.93
N LEU A 102 -0.92 -14.14 2.91
CA LEU A 102 0.38 -14.80 3.13
C LEU A 102 0.76 -15.64 1.90
N ILE A 103 2.06 -15.80 1.68
CA ILE A 103 2.59 -16.58 0.55
C ILE A 103 3.18 -17.92 0.98
N LEU A 104 2.87 -18.95 0.20
CA LEU A 104 3.35 -20.32 0.32
C LEU A 104 4.14 -20.70 -0.92
N ASP A 105 4.85 -21.83 -0.82
CA ASP A 105 5.64 -22.37 -1.92
C ASP A 105 4.73 -22.93 -3.04
N ASP A 106 3.46 -23.23 -2.73
CA ASP A 106 2.46 -23.82 -3.62
C ASP A 106 1.16 -23.00 -3.74
N GLY A 107 1.16 -21.73 -3.31
CA GLY A 107 -0.01 -20.86 -3.43
C GLY A 107 -0.03 -19.70 -2.42
N LEU A 108 -1.24 -19.26 -2.06
CA LEU A 108 -1.49 -18.14 -1.17
C LEU A 108 -2.50 -18.52 -0.08
N ILE A 109 -2.46 -17.78 1.02
CA ILE A 109 -3.45 -17.85 2.09
C ILE A 109 -4.14 -16.49 2.21
N VAL A 110 -5.47 -16.49 2.08
CA VAL A 110 -6.33 -15.33 2.31
C VAL A 110 -7.03 -15.51 3.65
N PHE A 111 -6.98 -14.48 4.49
CA PHE A 111 -7.67 -14.44 5.79
C PHE A 111 -8.55 -13.19 5.89
N GLY A 112 -9.67 -13.33 6.59
CA GLY A 112 -10.64 -12.26 6.73
C GLY A 112 -11.84 -12.61 7.60
N ASN A 113 -12.80 -11.69 7.67
CA ASN A 113 -14.02 -11.81 8.47
C ASN A 113 -15.27 -11.73 7.58
N LYS A 114 -16.24 -12.62 7.79
CA LYS A 114 -17.58 -12.53 7.20
C LYS A 114 -18.36 -11.38 7.82
N THR A 115 -19.22 -10.73 7.05
CA THR A 115 -19.94 -9.49 7.47
C THR A 115 -21.46 -9.63 7.53
N ASN A 116 -22.04 -10.67 6.92
CA ASN A 116 -23.50 -10.85 6.81
C ASN A 116 -24.10 -11.91 7.76
N LEU A 117 -23.32 -12.43 8.69
CA LEU A 117 -23.78 -13.41 9.67
C LEU A 117 -23.96 -12.72 11.02
N SER A 118 -24.95 -13.16 11.80
CA SER A 118 -25.23 -12.63 13.15
C SER A 118 -24.10 -12.86 14.15
N ASP A 119 -23.16 -13.74 13.80
CA ASP A 119 -21.94 -14.06 14.54
C ASP A 119 -20.73 -13.72 13.66
N TYR A 120 -19.67 -13.14 14.24
CA TYR A 120 -18.41 -12.87 13.54
C TYR A 120 -17.68 -14.17 13.22
N GLN A 121 -17.94 -14.73 12.03
CA GLN A 121 -17.21 -15.86 11.50
C GLN A 121 -15.98 -15.38 10.72
N TYR A 122 -14.82 -15.95 11.02
CA TYR A 122 -13.59 -15.70 10.27
C TYR A 122 -13.36 -16.81 9.26
N PHE A 123 -12.78 -16.46 8.12
CA PHE A 123 -12.40 -17.44 7.12
C PHE A 123 -10.89 -17.47 6.94
N LEU A 124 -10.38 -18.68 6.69
CA LEU A 124 -9.06 -18.88 6.11
C LEU A 124 -9.25 -19.71 4.84
N MET A 125 -8.53 -19.35 3.79
CA MET A 125 -8.60 -20.03 2.52
C MET A 125 -7.21 -20.17 1.92
N LYS A 126 -6.91 -21.37 1.40
CA LYS A 126 -5.79 -21.59 0.50
C LYS A 126 -6.26 -21.51 -0.95
N VAL A 127 -5.51 -20.77 -1.75
CA VAL A 127 -5.67 -20.68 -3.20
C VAL A 127 -4.36 -21.03 -3.90
N ASP A 128 -4.43 -21.55 -5.12
CA ASP A 128 -3.24 -21.70 -5.97
C ASP A 128 -2.82 -20.36 -6.60
N PHE A 129 -1.68 -20.35 -7.30
CA PHE A 129 -1.19 -19.16 -8.02
C PHE A 129 -2.02 -18.77 -9.26
N SER A 130 -3.05 -19.54 -9.62
CA SER A 130 -4.06 -19.15 -10.62
C SER A 130 -5.32 -18.55 -9.98
N GLY A 131 -5.40 -18.54 -8.64
CA GLY A 131 -6.54 -18.08 -7.85
C GLY A 131 -7.65 -19.12 -7.62
N ASN A 132 -7.42 -20.40 -7.96
CA ASN A 132 -8.38 -21.47 -7.67
C ASN A 132 -8.35 -21.82 -6.17
N ILE A 133 -9.51 -22.03 -5.56
CA ILE A 133 -9.62 -22.47 -4.17
C ILE A 133 -9.12 -23.91 -4.02
N VAL A 134 -8.15 -24.13 -3.15
CA VAL A 134 -7.64 -25.45 -2.75
C VAL A 134 -8.43 -25.97 -1.54
N TRP A 135 -8.63 -25.12 -0.52
CA TRP A 135 -9.50 -25.38 0.62
C TRP A 135 -9.96 -24.07 1.28
N SER A 136 -11.08 -24.13 2.00
CA SER A 136 -11.57 -23.05 2.86
C SER A 136 -12.14 -23.57 4.18
N PHE A 137 -11.91 -22.85 5.26
CA PHE A 137 -12.43 -23.14 6.60
C PHE A 137 -13.04 -21.88 7.21
N SER A 138 -14.11 -22.06 7.99
CA SER A 138 -14.68 -21.01 8.84
C SER A 138 -14.42 -21.32 10.32
N TYR A 139 -13.97 -20.31 11.07
CA TYR A 139 -13.50 -20.45 12.45
C TYR A 139 -14.41 -19.70 13.43
N GLY A 140 -15.25 -20.47 14.12
CA GLY A 140 -15.99 -20.06 15.32
C GLY A 140 -17.10 -19.01 15.12
N THR A 141 -18.08 -19.05 16.03
CA THR A 141 -19.14 -18.03 16.19
C THR A 141 -18.98 -17.21 17.47
N ASN A 142 -18.07 -17.62 18.37
CA ASN A 142 -17.89 -17.00 19.69
C ASN A 142 -16.71 -16.00 19.72
N PHE A 143 -16.02 -15.82 18.59
CA PHE A 143 -15.00 -14.79 18.45
C PHE A 143 -15.66 -13.46 18.13
N ILE A 144 -15.10 -12.38 18.67
CA ILE A 144 -15.48 -11.01 18.33
C ILE A 144 -14.40 -10.32 17.49
N ASP A 145 -13.14 -10.72 17.63
CA ASP A 145 -11.99 -10.15 16.92
C ASP A 145 -10.87 -11.19 16.70
N LEU A 146 -10.95 -12.07 15.68
CA LEU A 146 -9.75 -12.73 15.13
C LEU A 146 -9.06 -11.78 14.14
N GLY A 147 -8.15 -10.94 14.66
CA GLY A 147 -7.57 -9.83 13.90
C GLY A 147 -6.29 -10.15 13.12
N ASN A 148 -5.64 -11.29 13.34
CA ASN A 148 -4.30 -11.53 12.81
C ASN A 148 -4.02 -13.00 12.47
N VAL A 149 -3.26 -13.22 11.39
CA VAL A 149 -2.65 -14.51 11.03
C VAL A 149 -1.20 -14.30 10.61
N CYS A 150 -0.31 -15.19 11.04
CA CYS A 150 1.09 -15.26 10.60
C CYS A 150 1.46 -16.68 10.14
N LYS A 151 2.52 -16.78 9.31
CA LYS A 151 3.06 -18.06 8.81
C LYS A 151 3.97 -18.66 9.88
N THR A 152 3.87 -19.96 10.12
CA THR A 152 4.75 -20.71 11.03
C THR A 152 5.61 -21.69 10.24
N THR A 153 6.50 -22.43 10.92
CA THR A 153 7.32 -23.47 10.30
C THR A 153 6.52 -24.66 9.75
N SER A 154 5.29 -24.88 10.22
CA SER A 154 4.46 -26.05 9.88
C SER A 154 3.05 -25.70 9.37
N GLY A 155 2.70 -24.41 9.30
CA GLY A 155 1.35 -23.95 8.96
C GLY A 155 1.15 -22.48 9.35
N PHE A 156 0.14 -22.21 10.18
CA PHE A 156 -0.28 -20.85 10.53
C PHE A 156 -0.61 -20.69 12.01
N LEU A 157 -0.43 -19.47 12.51
CA LEU A 157 -0.91 -19.04 13.81
C LEU A 157 -2.01 -17.99 13.60
N ILE A 158 -3.19 -18.19 14.17
CA ILE A 158 -4.30 -17.23 14.16
C ILE A 158 -4.53 -16.74 15.58
N THR A 159 -4.65 -15.42 15.76
CA THR A 159 -4.81 -14.80 17.08
C THR A 159 -6.03 -13.89 17.16
N GLY A 160 -6.68 -13.84 18.33
CA GLY A 160 -7.80 -12.93 18.53
C GLY A 160 -8.51 -13.02 19.87
N ARG A 161 -9.76 -12.55 19.92
CA ARG A 161 -10.55 -12.34 21.15
C ARG A 161 -11.92 -13.00 21.08
N SER A 162 -12.37 -13.57 22.19
CA SER A 162 -13.72 -14.11 22.38
C SER A 162 -14.37 -13.51 23.62
N ASN A 163 -15.68 -13.33 23.58
CA ASN A 163 -16.47 -13.01 24.77
C ASN A 163 -16.70 -14.26 25.62
N VAL A 164 -16.64 -14.09 26.94
CA VAL A 164 -17.00 -15.09 27.95
C VAL A 164 -17.76 -14.40 29.07
N ILE A 165 -18.55 -15.17 29.82
CA ILE A 165 -19.12 -14.70 31.08
C ILE A 165 -18.19 -15.15 32.20
N ASP A 166 -17.79 -14.21 33.08
CA ASP A 166 -16.94 -14.52 34.23
C ASP A 166 -17.67 -15.36 35.30
N SER A 167 -16.98 -15.75 36.37
CA SER A 167 -17.55 -16.58 37.44
C SER A 167 -18.65 -15.90 38.27
N ILE A 168 -18.90 -14.59 38.07
CA ILE A 168 -19.90 -13.80 38.81
C ILE A 168 -20.97 -13.17 37.90
N GLY A 169 -20.91 -13.39 36.59
CA GLY A 169 -21.95 -13.02 35.63
C GLY A 169 -21.66 -11.79 34.76
N ASN A 170 -20.43 -11.25 34.76
CA ASN A 170 -20.08 -10.11 33.92
C ASN A 170 -19.54 -10.54 32.54
N ASP A 171 -19.69 -9.66 31.56
CA ASP A 171 -18.96 -9.77 30.28
C ASP A 171 -17.45 -9.61 30.51
N SER A 172 -16.71 -10.63 30.10
CA SER A 172 -15.25 -10.71 30.18
C SER A 172 -14.71 -11.28 28.86
N THR A 173 -13.39 -11.22 28.62
CA THR A 173 -12.81 -11.69 27.35
C THR A 173 -11.53 -12.49 27.48
N LEU A 174 -11.39 -13.48 26.61
CA LEU A 174 -10.19 -14.29 26.47
C LEU A 174 -9.42 -13.88 25.21
N PHE A 175 -8.09 -13.83 25.34
CA PHE A 175 -7.19 -13.89 24.19
C PHE A 175 -7.06 -15.34 23.74
N ASN A 176 -7.04 -15.55 22.44
CA ASN A 176 -7.14 -16.86 21.80
C ASN A 176 -6.05 -17.01 20.75
N VAL A 177 -5.42 -18.18 20.74
CA VAL A 177 -4.38 -18.54 19.77
C VAL A 177 -4.66 -19.94 19.24
N LEU A 178 -4.74 -20.05 17.92
CA LEU A 178 -4.93 -21.29 17.19
C LEU A 178 -3.66 -21.55 16.36
N SER A 179 -3.05 -22.72 16.50
CA SER A 179 -2.06 -23.22 15.55
C SER A 179 -2.72 -24.26 14.64
N ILE A 180 -2.62 -24.03 13.34
CA ILE A 180 -3.10 -24.95 12.30
C ILE A 180 -1.94 -25.39 11.41
N ASP A 181 -2.06 -26.55 10.77
CA ASP A 181 -1.09 -27.04 9.78
C ASP A 181 -1.27 -26.37 8.40
N SER A 182 -0.41 -26.76 7.44
CA SER A 182 -0.44 -26.24 6.06
C SER A 182 -1.65 -26.68 5.22
N VAL A 183 -2.48 -27.60 5.72
CA VAL A 183 -3.75 -28.04 5.09
C VAL A 183 -4.99 -27.55 5.85
N GLY A 184 -4.81 -26.73 6.90
CA GLY A 184 -5.87 -26.09 7.67
C GLY A 184 -6.39 -26.91 8.87
N THR A 185 -5.76 -28.04 9.21
CA THR A 185 -6.12 -28.84 10.40
C THR A 185 -5.66 -28.15 11.68
N LEU A 186 -6.44 -28.21 12.75
CA LEU A 186 -5.99 -27.76 14.07
C LEU A 186 -4.87 -28.64 14.63
N ASN A 187 -3.71 -28.05 14.91
CA ASN A 187 -2.66 -28.66 15.74
C ASN A 187 -3.00 -28.48 17.22
N TRP A 188 -3.23 -27.24 17.64
CA TRP A 188 -3.59 -26.89 19.00
C TRP A 188 -4.33 -25.56 19.08
N TYR A 189 -5.08 -25.39 20.17
CA TYR A 189 -5.75 -24.15 20.55
C TYR A 189 -5.44 -23.83 22.01
N ARG A 190 -5.35 -22.54 22.34
CA ARG A 190 -5.14 -21.99 23.68
C ARG A 190 -5.98 -20.74 23.87
N SER A 191 -6.56 -20.61 25.06
CA SER A 191 -7.10 -19.35 25.56
C SER A 191 -6.25 -18.84 26.72
N TYR A 192 -6.24 -17.52 26.90
CA TYR A 192 -5.47 -16.84 27.93
C TYR A 192 -6.32 -15.71 28.51
N PHE A 193 -6.40 -15.62 29.84
CA PHE A 193 -6.99 -14.48 30.50
C PHE A 193 -5.88 -13.47 30.85
N ILE A 194 -5.68 -12.50 29.97
CA ILE A 194 -4.64 -11.45 30.09
C ILE A 194 -5.16 -10.26 30.91
N GLY A 195 -6.49 -10.13 30.99
CA GLY A 195 -7.22 -8.97 31.44
C GLY A 195 -8.25 -8.56 30.38
N ASP A 196 -9.34 -7.94 30.82
CA ASP A 196 -10.42 -7.57 29.90
C ASP A 196 -9.99 -6.45 28.95
N GLY A 197 -10.40 -6.59 27.69
CA GLY A 197 -10.08 -5.58 26.67
C GLY A 197 -8.71 -5.72 26.01
N PHE A 198 -7.98 -6.83 26.18
CA PHE A 198 -6.75 -7.03 25.43
C PHE A 198 -7.02 -6.99 23.92
N ASN A 199 -6.46 -5.98 23.25
CA ASN A 199 -6.61 -5.74 21.83
C ASN A 199 -5.30 -6.09 21.12
N VAL A 200 -5.36 -7.07 20.22
CA VAL A 200 -4.20 -7.66 19.55
C VAL A 200 -3.83 -6.82 18.32
N ALA A 201 -2.62 -6.27 18.32
CA ALA A 201 -2.10 -5.50 17.19
C ALA A 201 -1.50 -6.42 16.11
N GLY A 202 -0.86 -7.51 16.53
CA GLY A 202 -0.50 -8.60 15.62
C GLY A 202 0.45 -9.62 16.21
N SER A 203 0.91 -10.52 15.36
CA SER A 203 1.82 -11.60 15.71
C SER A 203 2.86 -11.85 14.62
N ASP A 204 4.03 -12.38 15.02
CA ASP A 204 5.12 -12.75 14.12
C ASP A 204 5.87 -14.01 14.62
N LEU A 205 6.60 -14.67 13.73
CA LEU A 205 7.38 -15.88 13.98
C LEU A 205 8.84 -15.51 14.33
N MET A 206 9.32 -15.99 15.47
CA MET A 206 10.71 -15.79 15.89
C MET A 206 11.63 -16.88 15.30
N PRO A 207 12.95 -16.61 15.14
CA PRO A 207 13.91 -17.60 14.61
C PRO A 207 14.07 -18.88 15.45
N ASP A 208 13.72 -18.83 16.74
CA ASP A 208 13.71 -19.97 17.66
C ASP A 208 12.40 -20.79 17.60
N THR A 209 11.53 -20.52 16.61
CA THR A 209 10.18 -21.09 16.42
C THR A 209 9.14 -20.69 17.46
N SER A 210 9.46 -19.77 18.37
CA SER A 210 8.47 -19.13 19.23
C SER A 210 7.63 -18.11 18.46
N TYR A 211 6.55 -17.65 19.06
CA TYR A 211 5.67 -16.63 18.50
C TYR A 211 5.72 -15.38 19.38
N LEU A 212 5.80 -14.23 18.73
CA LEU A 212 5.76 -12.95 19.40
C LEU A 212 4.45 -12.23 19.07
N ILE A 213 3.75 -11.76 20.09
CA ILE A 213 2.45 -11.08 19.98
C ILE A 213 2.56 -9.69 20.59
N SER A 214 2.03 -8.69 19.89
CA SER A 214 1.88 -7.32 20.38
C SER A 214 0.41 -6.95 20.56
N GLY A 215 0.13 -6.04 21.49
CA GLY A 215 -1.20 -5.49 21.67
C GLY A 215 -1.28 -4.45 22.78
N THR A 216 -2.48 -3.99 23.06
CA THR A 216 -2.77 -3.03 24.12
C THR A 216 -3.75 -3.63 25.13
N LEU A 217 -3.52 -3.39 26.42
CA LEU A 217 -4.42 -3.76 27.52
C LEU A 217 -4.83 -2.51 28.30
N TYR A 218 -6.05 -2.47 28.85
CA TYR A 218 -6.39 -1.49 29.88
C TYR A 218 -5.99 -2.03 31.26
N ASN A 219 -5.03 -1.38 31.92
CA ASN A 219 -4.58 -1.76 33.25
C ASN A 219 -5.48 -1.09 34.31
N ILE A 220 -6.24 -1.89 35.05
CA ILE A 220 -7.21 -1.43 36.04
C ILE A 220 -6.52 -0.71 37.21
N ASP A 221 -5.42 -1.26 37.74
CA ASP A 221 -4.72 -0.73 38.92
C ASP A 221 -4.17 0.69 38.71
N SER A 222 -3.75 1.00 37.48
CA SER A 222 -3.22 2.30 37.07
C SER A 222 -4.20 3.14 36.22
N SER A 223 -5.40 2.62 35.95
CA SER A 223 -6.45 3.28 35.16
C SER A 223 -5.98 3.80 33.79
N GLN A 224 -5.02 3.12 33.15
CA GLN A 224 -4.38 3.56 31.89
C GLN A 224 -4.25 2.40 30.89
N PHE A 225 -4.23 2.72 29.59
CA PHE A 225 -3.83 1.77 28.55
C PHE A 225 -2.32 1.56 28.56
N VAL A 226 -1.91 0.29 28.44
CA VAL A 226 -0.50 -0.13 28.43
C VAL A 226 -0.22 -0.99 27.20
N GLY A 227 0.98 -0.84 26.63
CA GLY A 227 1.47 -1.73 25.59
C GLY A 227 1.83 -3.09 26.19
N VAL A 228 1.67 -4.16 25.43
CA VAL A 228 1.96 -5.54 25.88
C VAL A 228 2.72 -6.28 24.79
N LEU A 229 3.77 -7.02 25.20
CA LEU A 229 4.41 -8.06 24.38
C LEU A 229 4.31 -9.41 25.09
N ILE A 230 4.10 -10.46 24.32
CA ILE A 230 4.00 -11.85 24.81
C ILE A 230 4.83 -12.73 23.89
N LYS A 231 5.75 -13.52 24.47
CA LYS A 231 6.47 -14.58 23.77
C LYS A 231 5.87 -15.92 24.16
N LEU A 232 5.34 -16.65 23.17
CA LEU A 232 4.78 -18.00 23.31
C LEU A 232 5.72 -19.03 22.68
N SER A 233 5.87 -20.20 23.28
CA SER A 233 6.55 -21.34 22.65
C SER A 233 5.79 -21.84 21.41
N SER A 234 6.45 -22.70 20.62
CA SER A 234 5.83 -23.38 19.47
C SER A 234 4.62 -24.25 19.85
N SER A 235 4.50 -24.65 21.13
CA SER A 235 3.38 -25.39 21.75
C SER A 235 2.27 -24.50 22.33
N GLY A 236 2.43 -23.17 22.29
CA GLY A 236 1.49 -22.21 22.88
C GLY A 236 1.58 -22.11 24.40
N ASP A 237 2.77 -22.33 24.98
CA ASP A 237 3.03 -22.07 26.40
C ASP A 237 3.71 -20.70 26.55
N ILE A 238 3.40 -19.95 27.61
CA ILE A 238 3.98 -18.61 27.81
C ILE A 238 5.45 -18.74 28.23
N VAL A 239 6.35 -18.16 27.43
CA VAL A 239 7.77 -18.02 27.76
C VAL A 239 7.98 -16.79 28.64
N TRP A 240 7.40 -15.66 28.24
CA TRP A 240 7.30 -14.45 29.05
C TRP A 240 6.16 -13.55 28.55
N ALA A 241 5.64 -12.70 29.42
CA ALA A 241 4.69 -11.64 29.08
C ALA A 241 5.03 -10.36 29.83
N ARG A 242 5.09 -9.23 29.13
CA ARG A 242 5.44 -7.93 29.70
C ARG A 242 4.42 -6.86 29.31
N ASN A 243 4.04 -6.04 30.28
CA ASN A 243 3.41 -4.76 30.02
C ASN A 243 4.47 -3.64 29.99
N TYR A 244 4.17 -2.58 29.26
CA TYR A 244 4.99 -1.39 29.07
C TYR A 244 4.11 -0.18 29.32
N SER A 245 4.55 0.73 30.19
CA SER A 245 3.78 1.91 30.58
C SER A 245 4.66 3.15 30.71
N ILE A 246 4.06 4.30 30.48
CA ILE A 246 4.60 5.62 30.82
C ILE A 246 3.66 6.19 31.89
N PRO A 247 4.15 6.67 33.06
CA PRO A 247 3.29 7.11 34.15
C PRO A 247 2.28 8.20 33.74
N ASN A 248 0.98 7.92 33.91
CA ASN A 248 -0.15 8.81 33.59
C ASN A 248 -0.32 9.09 32.08
N VAL A 249 0.15 8.18 31.22
CA VAL A 249 0.07 8.30 29.76
C VAL A 249 -0.40 6.97 29.20
N ASN A 250 -1.45 7.02 28.38
CA ASN A 250 -1.95 5.84 27.71
C ASN A 250 -0.96 5.45 26.59
N LEU A 251 -0.43 4.23 26.64
CA LEU A 251 0.45 3.67 25.63
C LEU A 251 -0.28 2.56 24.87
N PHE A 252 -0.41 2.73 23.55
CA PHE A 252 -1.05 1.79 22.65
C PHE A 252 0.01 1.16 21.74
N PHE A 253 0.12 -0.16 21.69
CA PHE A 253 0.80 -0.85 20.59
C PHE A 253 -0.23 -1.19 19.52
N THR A 254 0.05 -0.81 18.28
CA THR A 254 -0.92 -0.84 17.15
C THR A 254 -0.40 -1.56 15.91
N THR A 255 0.89 -1.93 15.87
CA THR A 255 1.46 -2.75 14.81
C THR A 255 1.73 -4.16 15.31
N ALA A 256 1.74 -5.15 14.40
CA ALA A 256 2.44 -6.41 14.64
C ALA A 256 3.91 -6.13 15.05
N PRO A 257 4.55 -6.98 15.86
CA PRO A 257 5.96 -6.84 16.16
C PRO A 257 6.80 -7.38 14.99
N ILE A 258 8.06 -6.96 14.88
CA ILE A 258 9.03 -7.53 13.93
C ILE A 258 10.36 -7.83 14.63
N PHE A 259 11.02 -8.93 14.26
CA PHE A 259 12.33 -9.32 14.80
C PHE A 259 13.45 -9.13 13.77
N ILE A 260 14.37 -8.19 14.03
CA ILE A 260 15.44 -7.79 13.11
C ILE A 260 16.72 -7.56 13.90
N ASN A 261 17.87 -8.02 13.40
CA ASN A 261 19.18 -7.75 14.01
C ASN A 261 19.25 -8.07 15.52
N ASN A 262 18.61 -9.17 15.93
CA ASN A 262 18.48 -9.63 17.32
C ASN A 262 17.66 -8.70 18.25
N LYS A 263 16.77 -7.90 17.69
CA LYS A 263 15.90 -6.94 18.39
C LYS A 263 14.45 -7.09 17.97
N ILE A 264 13.56 -6.89 18.92
CA ILE A 264 12.12 -6.80 18.72
C ILE A 264 11.77 -5.33 18.55
N TYR A 265 11.07 -4.97 17.48
CA TYR A 265 10.50 -3.63 17.29
C TYR A 265 8.97 -3.71 17.25
N THR A 266 8.28 -2.74 17.86
CA THR A 266 6.84 -2.54 17.67
C THR A 266 6.49 -1.05 17.67
N GLY A 267 5.48 -0.68 16.87
CA GLY A 267 4.97 0.66 16.71
C GLY A 267 3.65 0.89 17.45
N GLY A 268 3.34 2.15 17.70
CA GLY A 268 2.20 2.51 18.52
C GLY A 268 1.90 4.01 18.58
N GLY A 269 1.04 4.38 19.53
CA GLY A 269 0.78 5.76 19.91
C GLY A 269 0.88 5.95 21.41
N VAL A 270 1.40 7.11 21.83
CA VAL A 270 1.25 7.61 23.21
C VAL A 270 0.17 8.68 23.22
N SER A 271 -0.72 8.64 24.21
CA SER A 271 -1.80 9.60 24.39
C SER A 271 -1.68 10.28 25.74
N TYR A 272 -1.36 11.56 25.68
CA TYR A 272 -1.52 12.52 26.77
C TYR A 272 -2.96 13.07 26.73
N PRO A 273 -3.52 13.61 27.83
CA PRO A 273 -4.92 14.04 27.91
C PRO A 273 -5.44 15.00 26.83
N LEU A 274 -4.54 15.62 26.05
CA LEU A 274 -4.87 16.56 24.97
C LEU A 274 -4.12 16.32 23.65
N VAL A 275 -3.14 15.40 23.58
CA VAL A 275 -2.28 15.21 22.39
C VAL A 275 -1.84 13.75 22.26
N ASN A 276 -1.86 13.22 21.05
CA ASN A 276 -1.38 11.88 20.74
C ASN A 276 -0.19 11.96 19.78
N PHE A 277 0.84 11.15 20.04
CA PHE A 277 2.07 11.11 19.25
C PHE A 277 2.38 9.68 18.82
N PRO A 278 2.88 9.47 17.59
CA PRO A 278 3.47 8.19 17.20
C PRO A 278 4.60 7.75 18.14
N PHE A 279 4.75 6.43 18.27
CA PHE A 279 5.68 5.81 19.19
C PHE A 279 6.37 4.60 18.55
N LEU A 280 7.66 4.45 18.81
CA LEU A 280 8.48 3.28 18.50
C LEU A 280 9.16 2.78 19.77
N ILE A 281 9.16 1.47 19.99
CA ILE A 281 9.95 0.82 21.04
C ILE A 281 10.76 -0.32 20.45
N SER A 282 11.98 -0.48 20.96
CA SER A 282 12.79 -1.67 20.76
C SER A 282 13.05 -2.39 22.08
N THR A 283 12.98 -3.71 22.04
CA THR A 283 13.33 -4.58 23.16
C THR A 283 14.26 -5.69 22.70
N ASN A 284 15.04 -6.25 23.62
CA ASN A 284 15.79 -7.48 23.35
C ASN A 284 14.86 -8.71 23.38
N ASP A 285 15.38 -9.91 23.07
CA ASP A 285 14.59 -11.16 23.05
C ASP A 285 13.93 -11.54 24.40
N SER A 286 14.39 -10.99 25.52
CA SER A 286 13.74 -11.16 26.84
C SER A 286 12.64 -10.12 27.12
N GLY A 287 12.37 -9.22 26.17
CA GLY A 287 11.40 -8.12 26.30
C GLY A 287 11.90 -6.92 27.12
N SER A 288 13.20 -6.84 27.44
CA SER A 288 13.76 -5.69 28.15
C SER A 288 13.95 -4.52 27.18
N VAL A 289 13.52 -3.31 27.58
CA VAL A 289 13.58 -2.11 26.75
C VAL A 289 15.03 -1.73 26.44
N GLU A 290 15.34 -1.54 25.16
CA GLU A 290 16.61 -0.99 24.70
C GLU A 290 16.51 0.52 24.42
N PHE A 291 15.43 0.92 23.74
CA PHE A 291 15.08 2.32 23.52
C PHE A 291 13.57 2.47 23.30
N SER A 292 13.06 3.68 23.47
CA SER A 292 11.70 4.05 23.06
C SER A 292 11.58 5.52 22.77
N ASN A 293 11.01 5.87 21.62
CA ASN A 293 10.92 7.24 21.11
C ASN A 293 9.48 7.60 20.75
N SER A 294 9.04 8.78 21.17
CA SER A 294 7.85 9.46 20.64
C SER A 294 8.22 10.51 19.60
N PHE A 295 7.37 10.68 18.59
CA PHE A 295 7.60 11.59 17.45
C PHE A 295 6.54 12.68 17.38
N THR A 296 6.93 13.92 17.07
CA THR A 296 6.06 15.10 17.21
C THR A 296 4.98 15.27 16.15
N ARG A 297 5.08 14.57 15.01
CA ARG A 297 4.09 14.66 13.91
C ARG A 297 3.38 13.33 13.66
N PRO A 298 2.07 13.22 13.95
CA PRO A 298 1.26 12.16 13.39
C PRO A 298 1.06 12.37 11.88
N LEU A 299 1.34 11.33 11.09
CA LEU A 299 1.07 11.30 9.66
C LEU A 299 -0.38 10.86 9.41
N GLY A 300 -1.30 11.82 9.61
CA GLY A 300 -2.74 11.64 9.47
C GLY A 300 -3.36 10.85 10.61
N GLY A 301 -3.03 9.56 10.71
CA GLY A 301 -3.41 8.70 11.83
C GLY A 301 -2.59 8.99 13.09
N LEU A 302 -3.21 8.80 14.27
CA LEU A 302 -2.59 9.03 15.58
C LEU A 302 -1.62 7.90 15.99
N SER A 303 -1.62 6.78 15.27
CA SER A 303 -0.79 5.60 15.52
C SER A 303 -0.51 4.90 14.18
N PRO A 304 0.63 4.21 14.03
CA PRO A 304 0.96 3.49 12.81
C PRO A 304 0.08 2.24 12.65
N TYR A 305 -0.29 1.95 11.40
CA TYR A 305 -1.05 0.76 11.01
C TYR A 305 -0.15 -0.47 10.82
N SER A 306 1.10 -0.27 10.39
CA SER A 306 2.09 -1.34 10.31
C SER A 306 3.51 -0.80 10.56
N ILE A 307 4.41 -1.73 10.89
CA ILE A 307 5.84 -1.51 11.01
C ILE A 307 6.54 -2.43 10.00
N SER A 308 7.62 -1.94 9.43
CA SER A 308 8.43 -2.62 8.42
C SER A 308 9.88 -2.16 8.55
N HIS A 309 10.73 -2.58 7.62
CA HIS A 309 12.15 -2.23 7.58
C HIS A 309 12.60 -1.95 6.15
N SER A 310 13.74 -1.28 6.00
CA SER A 310 14.42 -1.17 4.70
C SER A 310 14.92 -2.53 4.22
N PHE A 311 15.13 -2.70 2.91
CA PHE A 311 15.58 -3.97 2.32
C PHE A 311 16.93 -4.45 2.88
N ASP A 312 17.81 -3.52 3.23
CA ASP A 312 19.11 -3.77 3.88
C ASP A 312 19.02 -3.95 5.42
N SER A 313 17.82 -3.89 6.00
CA SER A 313 17.56 -3.98 7.45
C SER A 313 18.26 -2.92 8.32
N THR A 314 18.67 -1.77 7.73
CA THR A 314 19.33 -0.68 8.49
C THR A 314 18.33 0.31 9.11
N LYS A 315 17.13 0.43 8.55
CA LYS A 315 16.08 1.38 8.96
C LYS A 315 14.81 0.67 9.40
N ILE A 316 14.09 1.32 10.33
CA ILE A 316 12.74 0.93 10.75
C ILE A 316 11.75 1.92 10.15
N ILE A 317 10.62 1.39 9.69
CA ILE A 317 9.63 2.11 8.89
C ILE A 317 8.27 1.98 9.58
N LEU A 318 7.75 3.07 10.13
CA LEU A 318 6.40 3.14 10.67
C LEU A 318 5.45 3.67 9.59
N LEU A 319 4.45 2.90 9.20
CA LEU A 319 3.44 3.30 8.23
C LEU A 319 2.19 3.85 8.92
N PHE A 320 1.71 4.99 8.43
CA PHE A 320 0.47 5.65 8.84
C PHE A 320 -0.43 5.84 7.62
N GLY A 321 -1.66 6.29 7.85
CA GLY A 321 -2.65 6.47 6.78
C GLY A 321 -2.15 7.28 5.59
N ASN A 322 -1.47 8.40 5.81
CA ASN A 322 -1.02 9.27 4.71
C ASN A 322 0.49 9.25 4.44
N GLY A 323 1.28 8.36 5.06
CA GLY A 323 2.73 8.45 4.97
C GLY A 323 3.53 7.52 5.89
N ILE A 324 4.86 7.69 5.91
CA ILE A 324 5.80 6.92 6.74
C ILE A 324 6.66 7.82 7.62
N ILE A 325 7.05 7.30 8.79
CA ILE A 325 8.19 7.81 9.57
C ILE A 325 9.33 6.79 9.45
N LEU A 326 10.54 7.28 9.16
CA LEU A 326 11.78 6.51 9.11
C LEU A 326 12.62 6.78 10.36
N THR A 327 13.19 5.70 10.90
CA THR A 327 14.27 5.80 11.89
C THR A 327 15.43 4.89 11.50
N ASP A 328 16.61 5.18 12.04
CA ASP A 328 17.68 4.19 12.05
C ASP A 328 17.34 3.01 12.98
N SER A 329 18.23 2.00 13.03
CA SER A 329 18.12 0.86 13.93
C SER A 329 18.19 1.18 15.45
N THR A 330 18.57 2.41 15.82
CA THR A 330 18.57 2.94 17.20
C THR A 330 17.29 3.71 17.54
N GLY A 331 16.37 3.85 16.58
CA GLY A 331 15.13 4.60 16.72
C GLY A 331 15.29 6.11 16.53
N SER A 332 16.48 6.58 16.14
CA SER A 332 16.73 7.99 15.86
C SER A 332 16.03 8.39 14.56
N PHE A 333 15.27 9.50 14.60
CA PHE A 333 14.50 9.98 13.46
C PHE A 333 15.39 10.34 12.28
N GLU A 334 15.11 9.78 11.10
CA GLU A 334 15.82 10.09 9.85
C GLU A 334 14.98 10.90 8.85
N GLY A 335 13.65 10.78 8.93
CA GLY A 335 12.76 11.52 8.03
C GLY A 335 11.30 11.07 8.12
N SER A 336 10.43 11.84 7.47
CA SER A 336 9.01 11.50 7.31
C SER A 336 8.53 11.90 5.92
N PHE A 337 7.70 11.05 5.31
CA PHE A 337 7.24 11.22 3.92
C PHE A 337 5.72 11.10 3.89
N SER A 338 5.05 12.10 3.30
CA SER A 338 3.61 12.10 3.11
C SER A 338 3.25 11.87 1.65
N TYR A 339 2.51 10.82 1.36
CA TYR A 339 2.08 10.44 0.02
C TYR A 339 0.59 10.75 -0.13
N ASN A 340 0.29 12.04 -0.34
CA ASN A 340 -1.07 12.50 -0.58
C ASN A 340 -1.34 12.55 -2.09
N PRO A 341 -2.51 12.08 -2.58
CA PRO A 341 -2.92 12.31 -3.96
C PRO A 341 -3.20 13.80 -4.18
N ASN A 342 -3.06 14.28 -5.42
CA ASN A 342 -3.44 15.65 -5.84
C ASN A 342 -4.97 15.87 -5.90
N PHE A 343 -5.74 15.16 -5.06
CA PHE A 343 -7.19 15.25 -4.95
C PHE A 343 -7.59 15.71 -3.54
N PRO A 344 -8.79 16.28 -3.33
CA PRO A 344 -9.27 16.73 -2.01
C PRO A 344 -9.69 15.57 -1.08
N ALA A 345 -8.90 14.50 -1.04
CA ALA A 345 -9.25 13.23 -0.43
C ALA A 345 -8.11 12.62 0.39
N ASN A 346 -8.47 11.92 1.46
CA ASN A 346 -7.51 11.24 2.32
C ASN A 346 -7.13 9.89 1.71
N SER A 347 -5.83 9.61 1.61
CA SER A 347 -5.34 8.24 1.42
C SER A 347 -5.08 7.58 2.76
N ASN A 348 -5.26 6.26 2.79
CA ASN A 348 -5.01 5.40 3.94
C ASN A 348 -4.26 4.16 3.48
N TYR A 349 -2.93 4.15 3.67
CA TYR A 349 -2.07 2.99 3.45
C TYR A 349 -2.18 2.00 4.61
N TYR A 350 -2.25 0.71 4.30
CA TYR A 350 -2.26 -0.36 5.31
C TYR A 350 -0.95 -1.14 5.37
N LYS A 351 -0.23 -1.24 4.25
CA LYS A 351 1.04 -1.98 4.19
C LYS A 351 2.12 -1.26 3.39
N ALA A 352 3.34 -1.39 3.90
CA ALA A 352 4.60 -0.96 3.29
C ALA A 352 5.55 -2.17 3.22
N VAL A 353 6.06 -2.47 2.03
CA VAL A 353 7.01 -3.58 1.82
C VAL A 353 8.28 -3.03 1.16
N PRO A 354 9.48 -3.31 1.69
CA PRO A 354 10.74 -2.97 1.04
C PRO A 354 10.87 -3.67 -0.30
N THR A 355 11.33 -2.94 -1.30
CA THR A 355 11.64 -3.47 -2.63
C THR A 355 13.15 -3.63 -2.81
N SER A 356 13.56 -4.55 -3.68
CA SER A 356 14.98 -4.93 -3.90
C SER A 356 15.86 -3.79 -4.45
N ASP A 357 15.25 -2.71 -4.91
CA ASP A 357 15.90 -1.44 -5.28
C ASP A 357 16.06 -0.46 -4.10
N ASN A 358 15.87 -0.92 -2.85
CA ASN A 358 15.84 -0.17 -1.59
C ASN A 358 14.69 0.85 -1.44
N GLY A 359 13.71 0.87 -2.34
CA GLY A 359 12.49 1.64 -2.16
C GLY A 359 11.42 0.91 -1.33
N LEU A 360 10.19 1.43 -1.41
CA LEU A 360 9.00 0.81 -0.85
C LEU A 360 7.93 0.65 -1.92
N LEU A 361 7.13 -0.41 -1.80
CA LEU A 361 5.76 -0.39 -2.30
C LEU A 361 4.82 -0.13 -1.12
N LEU A 362 3.93 0.84 -1.29
CA LEU A 362 2.90 1.24 -0.33
C LEU A 362 1.55 0.97 -0.96
N ALA A 363 0.62 0.38 -0.20
CA ALA A 363 -0.71 0.08 -0.73
C ALA A 363 -1.81 0.30 0.31
N GLY A 364 -2.97 0.71 -0.18
CA GLY A 364 -4.15 1.02 0.62
C GLY A 364 -5.29 1.52 -0.25
N TYR A 365 -5.98 2.57 0.22
CA TYR A 365 -7.15 3.12 -0.48
C TYR A 365 -7.29 4.64 -0.36
N ASN A 366 -8.04 5.23 -1.30
CA ASN A 366 -8.30 6.67 -1.41
C ASN A 366 -9.79 6.98 -1.17
N THR A 367 -10.12 7.87 -0.23
CA THR A 367 -11.52 8.20 0.11
C THR A 367 -12.23 9.07 -0.94
N GLY A 368 -11.55 9.50 -2.01
CA GLY A 368 -12.06 10.48 -2.98
C GLY A 368 -13.03 9.95 -4.03
N GLY A 369 -13.01 8.65 -4.34
CA GLY A 369 -13.80 8.02 -5.40
C GLY A 369 -14.71 6.87 -4.95
N ASN A 370 -15.05 6.83 -3.65
CA ASN A 370 -15.74 5.77 -2.89
C ASN A 370 -14.84 4.75 -2.17
N GLY A 371 -13.52 4.86 -2.28
CA GLY A 371 -12.58 4.04 -1.49
C GLY A 371 -11.65 3.18 -2.33
N ASP A 372 -11.26 3.67 -3.51
CA ASP A 372 -10.52 2.96 -4.55
C ASP A 372 -9.10 2.53 -4.14
N ILE A 373 -8.60 1.45 -4.75
CA ILE A 373 -7.25 0.94 -4.51
C ILE A 373 -6.23 2.01 -4.88
N PHE A 374 -5.32 2.31 -3.96
CA PHE A 374 -4.26 3.29 -4.15
C PHE A 374 -2.89 2.68 -3.81
N VAL A 375 -1.95 2.81 -4.75
CA VAL A 375 -0.61 2.22 -4.65
C VAL A 375 0.45 3.24 -5.04
N VAL A 376 1.52 3.32 -4.24
CA VAL A 376 2.70 4.18 -4.48
C VAL A 376 3.95 3.32 -4.42
N LYS A 377 4.77 3.37 -5.48
CA LYS A 377 6.15 2.84 -5.49
C LYS A 377 7.10 4.00 -5.29
N THR A 378 7.97 3.90 -4.28
CA THR A 378 9.01 4.91 -4.01
C THR A 378 10.36 4.53 -4.61
N ASP A 379 11.23 5.52 -4.76
CA ASP A 379 12.65 5.33 -5.01
C ASP A 379 13.39 4.93 -3.72
N SER A 380 14.70 4.71 -3.82
CA SER A 380 15.60 4.40 -2.68
C SER A 380 15.79 5.53 -1.66
N LEU A 381 15.30 6.74 -1.95
CA LEU A 381 15.24 7.89 -1.05
C LEU A 381 13.84 8.06 -0.44
N TYR A 382 12.93 7.12 -0.71
CA TYR A 382 11.53 7.10 -0.28
C TYR A 382 10.65 8.18 -0.93
N ASP A 383 11.08 8.77 -2.04
CA ASP A 383 10.25 9.67 -2.87
C ASP A 383 9.30 8.86 -3.76
N GLY A 384 8.01 9.20 -3.72
CA GLY A 384 6.94 8.58 -4.52
C GLY A 384 6.55 9.38 -5.78
N GLY A 385 7.17 10.53 -6.04
CA GLY A 385 6.92 11.35 -7.23
C GLY A 385 5.76 12.34 -7.11
N CYS A 386 5.16 12.69 -8.26
CA CYS A 386 4.23 13.81 -8.40
C CYS A 386 2.94 13.66 -7.58
N GLY A 387 2.90 14.35 -6.42
CA GLY A 387 1.81 14.27 -5.44
C GLY A 387 2.34 14.44 -4.01
N VAL A 388 3.60 14.03 -3.79
CA VAL A 388 4.36 14.47 -2.61
C VAL A 388 4.37 16.00 -2.60
N ASN A 389 3.75 16.60 -1.59
CA ASN A 389 3.91 18.02 -1.33
C ASN A 389 5.37 18.26 -0.96
N VAL A 390 6.21 18.66 -1.91
CA VAL A 390 7.66 18.85 -1.72
C VAL A 390 7.94 19.89 -0.63
N ASN A 391 6.97 20.80 -0.39
CA ASN A 391 6.95 21.74 0.75
C ASN A 391 6.80 21.08 2.14
N SER A 392 6.63 19.75 2.20
CA SER A 392 6.65 18.95 3.43
C SER A 392 7.98 18.24 3.69
N PHE A 393 9.04 18.50 2.89
CA PHE A 393 10.43 18.32 3.31
C PHE A 393 10.77 19.28 4.45
N THR A 394 10.25 18.96 5.63
CA THR A 394 10.74 19.51 6.88
C THR A 394 11.66 18.47 7.49
N ILE A 395 12.95 18.60 7.21
CA ILE A 395 13.96 18.33 8.25
C ILE A 395 13.82 19.45 9.29
N SER A 396 12.67 19.51 9.95
CA SER A 396 12.55 20.18 11.23
C SER A 396 13.36 19.36 12.22
N ASN A 397 13.97 20.03 13.19
CA ASN A 397 14.63 19.38 14.31
C ASN A 397 13.56 18.74 15.21
N GLU A 398 12.95 17.67 14.74
CA GLU A 398 11.92 16.92 15.44
C GLU A 398 12.58 15.90 16.34
N ASN A 399 12.52 16.21 17.63
CA ASN A 399 13.16 15.41 18.64
C ASN A 399 12.38 14.10 18.80
N ALA A 400 12.98 13.00 18.36
CA ALA A 400 12.72 11.69 18.94
C ALA A 400 12.93 11.82 20.45
N THR A 401 11.82 11.88 21.21
CA THR A 401 11.87 12.10 22.65
C THR A 401 11.94 10.75 23.33
N SER A 402 13.11 10.45 23.92
CA SER A 402 13.32 9.24 24.70
C SER A 402 12.29 9.18 25.84
N SER A 403 11.36 8.24 25.75
CA SER A 403 10.38 7.99 26.79
C SER A 403 11.00 7.10 27.88
N VAL A 404 10.70 7.36 29.15
CA VAL A 404 11.06 6.45 30.24
C VAL A 404 9.94 5.43 30.37
N ILE A 405 10.19 4.22 29.87
CA ILE A 405 9.24 3.11 29.88
C ILE A 405 9.47 2.25 31.11
N ASN A 406 8.42 2.07 31.91
CA ASN A 406 8.37 1.03 32.93
C ASN A 406 7.89 -0.27 32.26
N SER A 407 8.75 -1.29 32.23
CA SER A 407 8.38 -2.64 31.77
C SER A 407 8.23 -3.60 32.96
N GLN A 408 7.08 -4.24 33.10
CA GLN A 408 6.82 -5.21 34.18
C GLN A 408 6.42 -6.57 33.59
N GLU A 409 7.05 -7.64 34.07
CA GLU A 409 6.64 -9.01 33.77
C GLU A 409 5.39 -9.39 34.56
N PHE A 410 4.48 -10.13 33.94
CA PHE A 410 3.26 -10.60 34.60
C PHE A 410 2.91 -12.03 34.16
N VAL A 411 2.27 -12.77 35.06
CA VAL A 411 1.83 -14.15 34.80
C VAL A 411 0.45 -14.11 34.15
N ILE A 412 0.32 -14.76 32.99
CA ILE A 412 -0.96 -14.93 32.30
C ILE A 412 -1.45 -16.37 32.55
N PRO A 413 -2.63 -16.58 33.18
CA PRO A 413 -3.23 -17.90 33.26
C PRO A 413 -3.70 -18.39 31.88
N MET A 414 -3.22 -19.56 31.49
CA MET A 414 -3.67 -20.31 30.32
C MET A 414 -4.91 -21.14 30.68
N ILE A 415 -5.91 -21.14 29.81
CA ILE A 415 -7.18 -21.85 29.97
C ILE A 415 -7.35 -22.81 28.79
N THR A 416 -7.69 -24.06 29.08
CA THR A 416 -8.05 -25.07 28.08
C THR A 416 -9.56 -25.06 27.85
N THR A 417 -9.97 -24.46 26.74
CA THR A 417 -11.36 -24.44 26.23
C THR A 417 -11.47 -25.34 24.99
N ALA A 418 -12.65 -25.91 24.76
CA ALA A 418 -12.95 -26.60 23.51
C ALA A 418 -13.45 -25.59 22.47
N ILE A 419 -13.10 -25.82 21.20
CA ILE A 419 -13.45 -24.97 20.06
C ILE A 419 -14.07 -25.82 18.95
N VAL A 420 -15.07 -25.27 18.26
CA VAL A 420 -15.76 -25.91 17.14
C VAL A 420 -15.17 -25.41 15.82
N PHE A 421 -14.78 -26.35 14.95
CA PHE A 421 -14.39 -26.08 13.57
C PHE A 421 -15.49 -26.55 12.63
N SER A 422 -15.74 -25.77 11.59
CA SER A 422 -16.61 -26.16 10.48
C SER A 422 -15.88 -25.92 9.16
N SER A 423 -15.70 -26.98 8.37
CA SER A 423 -15.41 -26.85 6.95
C SER A 423 -16.57 -26.11 6.29
N ASP A 424 -16.26 -25.13 5.44
CA ASP A 424 -17.25 -24.36 4.70
C ASP A 424 -16.78 -24.15 3.26
N SER A 425 -17.73 -24.05 2.33
CA SER A 425 -17.48 -23.97 0.89
C SER A 425 -17.73 -22.56 0.39
N LEU A 426 -16.73 -21.67 0.55
CA LEU A 426 -16.80 -20.31 -0.01
C LEU A 426 -16.83 -20.39 -1.55
N ILE A 427 -17.78 -19.70 -2.17
CA ILE A 427 -17.96 -19.76 -3.62
C ILE A 427 -17.16 -18.65 -4.30
N LEU A 428 -16.22 -19.03 -5.18
CA LEU A 428 -15.53 -18.10 -6.07
C LEU A 428 -16.43 -17.77 -7.27
N THR A 429 -16.70 -16.49 -7.50
CA THR A 429 -17.29 -16.00 -8.76
C THR A 429 -16.22 -15.27 -9.56
N GLN A 430 -15.74 -15.89 -10.64
CA GLN A 430 -14.79 -15.22 -11.52
C GLN A 430 -15.42 -13.97 -12.15
N GLN A 431 -14.78 -12.82 -11.91
CA GLN A 431 -15.13 -11.57 -12.54
C GLN A 431 -13.84 -10.91 -13.03
N ILE A 432 -13.55 -11.08 -14.31
CA ILE A 432 -12.34 -10.51 -14.93
C ILE A 432 -12.55 -9.00 -15.09
N TYR A 433 -11.95 -8.22 -14.19
CA TYR A 433 -11.77 -6.79 -14.41
C TYR A 433 -10.49 -6.56 -15.23
N CYS A 434 -10.63 -6.56 -16.56
CA CYS A 434 -9.60 -6.00 -17.45
C CYS A 434 -9.55 -4.48 -17.26
N GLN A 435 -8.82 -4.02 -16.25
CA GLN A 435 -8.70 -2.60 -15.97
C GLN A 435 -7.26 -2.11 -15.97
N THR A 436 -6.98 -1.26 -16.96
CA THR A 436 -5.86 -0.32 -16.93
C THR A 436 -5.98 0.58 -15.71
N ALA A 437 -4.91 0.70 -14.93
CA ALA A 437 -4.83 1.72 -13.89
C ALA A 437 -5.14 3.09 -14.50
N THR A 438 -6.18 3.77 -13.99
CA THR A 438 -6.43 5.15 -14.38
C THR A 438 -5.34 6.00 -13.75
N SER A 439 -4.37 6.42 -14.57
CA SER A 439 -3.50 7.55 -14.22
C SER A 439 -4.36 8.71 -13.74
N ILE A 440 -3.81 9.52 -12.83
CA ILE A 440 -4.45 10.74 -12.28
C ILE A 440 -5.36 11.37 -13.33
N LEU A 441 -6.67 11.37 -13.05
CA LEU A 441 -7.61 12.24 -13.74
C LEU A 441 -7.05 13.65 -13.55
N GLU A 442 -6.57 14.24 -14.64
CA GLU A 442 -6.24 15.65 -14.62
C GLU A 442 -7.49 16.40 -14.13
N PRO A 443 -7.34 17.43 -13.27
CA PRO A 443 -8.48 18.29 -12.99
C PRO A 443 -9.04 18.79 -14.33
N TYR A 444 -10.36 18.95 -14.42
CA TYR A 444 -11.08 19.44 -15.60
C TYR A 444 -10.60 20.85 -15.98
N ASP A 445 -9.43 20.92 -16.63
CA ASP A 445 -9.02 22.02 -17.48
C ASP A 445 -9.78 21.86 -18.79
N LEU A 446 -10.33 22.96 -19.31
CA LEU A 446 -10.98 22.93 -20.62
C LEU A 446 -9.95 22.49 -21.67
N ASP A 447 -10.24 21.43 -22.42
CA ASP A 447 -9.43 21.00 -23.56
C ASP A 447 -9.46 22.06 -24.66
N ILE A 448 -8.57 23.05 -24.57
CA ILE A 448 -8.34 24.08 -25.61
C ILE A 448 -7.82 23.45 -26.91
N LEU A 449 -7.43 22.16 -26.90
CA LEU A 449 -6.94 21.42 -28.05
C LEU A 449 -7.38 19.94 -28.00
N ARG A 450 -8.06 19.45 -29.04
CA ARG A 450 -8.38 18.03 -29.27
C ARG A 450 -7.79 17.56 -30.58
N VAL A 451 -7.40 16.29 -30.65
CA VAL A 451 -6.90 15.65 -31.88
C VAL A 451 -7.55 14.28 -32.04
N TYR A 452 -8.27 14.07 -33.15
CA TYR A 452 -9.07 12.87 -33.36
C TYR A 452 -9.31 12.56 -34.85
N PRO A 453 -9.53 11.29 -35.23
CA PRO A 453 -9.48 10.11 -34.38
C PRO A 453 -8.04 9.78 -33.93
N ASN A 454 -7.91 9.04 -32.83
CA ASN A 454 -6.67 8.39 -32.41
C ASN A 454 -7.03 7.00 -31.89
N PRO A 455 -6.64 5.90 -32.56
CA PRO A 455 -5.81 5.83 -33.77
C PRO A 455 -6.43 6.46 -35.02
N ALA A 456 -5.60 6.77 -36.03
CA ALA A 456 -6.02 7.31 -37.32
C ALA A 456 -5.42 6.55 -38.52
N SER A 457 -6.10 6.60 -39.67
CA SER A 457 -5.69 5.97 -40.93
C SER A 457 -5.56 6.95 -42.10
N ASN A 458 -6.58 7.78 -42.34
CA ASN A 458 -6.65 8.62 -43.54
C ASN A 458 -6.36 10.09 -43.23
N PHE A 459 -6.91 10.60 -42.13
CA PHE A 459 -6.75 11.97 -41.66
C PHE A 459 -6.75 12.04 -40.13
N ILE A 460 -6.10 13.06 -39.59
CA ILE A 460 -6.34 13.55 -38.21
C ILE A 460 -7.04 14.91 -38.29
N THR A 461 -8.02 15.12 -37.42
CA THR A 461 -8.65 16.42 -37.16
C THR A 461 -7.97 17.01 -35.94
N ILE A 462 -7.62 18.30 -35.99
CA ILE A 462 -7.07 19.06 -34.87
C ILE A 462 -8.00 20.25 -34.65
N GLU A 463 -8.62 20.29 -33.48
CA GLU A 463 -9.65 21.23 -33.08
C GLU A 463 -9.20 22.01 -31.84
N CYS A 464 -9.35 23.34 -31.89
CA CYS A 464 -8.98 24.25 -30.81
C CYS A 464 -10.23 24.98 -30.32
N GLU A 465 -10.77 24.61 -29.15
CA GLU A 465 -11.98 25.25 -28.61
C GLU A 465 -11.68 26.64 -28.01
N ASN A 466 -12.58 27.60 -28.27
CA ASN A 466 -12.68 28.90 -27.60
C ASN A 466 -11.41 29.80 -27.60
N ILE A 467 -10.85 30.07 -28.78
CA ILE A 467 -9.87 31.16 -28.97
C ILE A 467 -10.47 32.28 -29.82
N GLU A 468 -10.99 33.34 -29.17
CA GLU A 468 -11.21 34.62 -29.86
C GLU A 468 -9.85 35.18 -30.31
N GLY A 469 -9.67 35.40 -31.62
CA GLY A 469 -8.39 35.87 -32.17
C GLY A 469 -7.36 34.77 -32.40
N PHE A 470 -7.78 33.60 -32.90
CA PHE A 470 -6.88 32.50 -33.28
C PHE A 470 -5.75 32.96 -34.22
N GLU A 471 -4.50 32.87 -33.77
CA GLU A 471 -3.32 33.13 -34.62
C GLU A 471 -2.83 31.84 -35.30
N PRO A 472 -2.33 31.91 -36.56
CA PRO A 472 -1.93 30.72 -37.30
C PRO A 472 -0.84 29.90 -36.58
N ALA A 473 -1.09 28.61 -36.43
CA ALA A 473 -0.16 27.69 -35.76
C ALA A 473 0.53 26.77 -36.77
N VAL A 474 1.83 26.56 -36.62
CA VAL A 474 2.62 25.63 -37.42
C VAL A 474 2.58 24.25 -36.77
N ILE A 475 2.10 23.26 -37.50
CA ILE A 475 2.16 21.86 -37.11
C ILE A 475 3.43 21.21 -37.64
N LYS A 476 4.05 20.39 -36.81
CA LYS A 476 5.17 19.51 -37.15
C LYS A 476 4.85 18.11 -36.67
N VAL A 477 4.78 17.15 -37.58
CA VAL A 477 4.71 15.73 -37.26
C VAL A 477 6.10 15.13 -37.41
N TYR A 478 6.52 14.36 -36.42
CA TYR A 478 7.79 13.63 -36.42
C TYR A 478 7.54 12.13 -36.34
N ARG A 479 8.40 11.34 -36.98
CA ARG A 479 8.51 9.90 -36.71
C ARG A 479 9.11 9.65 -35.32
N SER A 480 8.96 8.43 -34.82
CA SER A 480 9.58 7.95 -33.57
C SER A 480 11.12 8.05 -33.53
N ASP A 481 11.79 8.19 -34.67
CA ASP A 481 13.25 8.43 -34.76
C ASP A 481 13.62 9.93 -34.65
N GLY A 482 12.65 10.82 -34.45
CA GLY A 482 12.82 12.27 -34.39
C GLY A 482 12.92 12.97 -35.75
N SER A 483 12.79 12.24 -36.88
CA SER A 483 12.76 12.87 -38.20
C SER A 483 11.45 13.63 -38.42
N LEU A 484 11.53 14.89 -38.83
CA LEU A 484 10.37 15.69 -39.24
C LEU A 484 9.85 15.13 -40.58
N ILE A 485 8.57 14.73 -40.61
CA ILE A 485 7.96 14.07 -41.76
C ILE A 485 6.76 14.82 -42.35
N LEU A 486 6.12 15.72 -41.59
CA LEU A 486 5.05 16.58 -42.09
C LEU A 486 5.14 17.96 -41.41
N LEU A 487 4.89 19.01 -42.18
CA LEU A 487 4.84 20.40 -41.75
C LEU A 487 3.57 21.03 -42.35
N ASP A 488 2.69 21.57 -41.51
CA ASP A 488 1.41 22.15 -41.96
C ASP A 488 1.04 23.43 -41.17
N LEU A 489 -0.03 24.10 -41.56
CA LEU A 489 -0.52 25.35 -40.97
C LEU A 489 -2.00 25.23 -40.55
N LEU A 490 -2.26 25.32 -39.23
CA LEU A 490 -3.61 25.57 -38.73
C LEU A 490 -3.97 27.03 -39.00
N ASN A 491 -4.94 27.24 -39.89
CA ASN A 491 -5.48 28.58 -40.19
C ASN A 491 -6.89 28.80 -39.60
N ASN A 492 -7.56 27.73 -39.19
CA ASN A 492 -8.90 27.75 -38.58
C ASN A 492 -8.89 27.12 -37.19
N ALA A 493 -9.97 27.31 -36.42
CA ALA A 493 -10.18 26.64 -35.13
C ALA A 493 -10.35 25.11 -35.26
N SER A 494 -10.60 24.56 -36.44
CA SER A 494 -10.53 23.12 -36.71
C SER A 494 -9.98 22.89 -38.11
N ASN A 495 -9.00 21.99 -38.26
CA ASN A 495 -8.42 21.61 -39.55
C ASN A 495 -8.16 20.11 -39.61
N GLN A 496 -8.17 19.54 -40.82
CA GLN A 496 -7.83 18.15 -41.08
C GLN A 496 -6.52 18.03 -41.85
N ILE A 497 -5.66 17.12 -41.41
CA ILE A 497 -4.38 16.79 -42.06
C ILE A 497 -4.52 15.39 -42.66
N ASN A 498 -4.28 15.25 -43.97
CA ASN A 498 -4.18 13.94 -44.62
C ASN A 498 -2.87 13.26 -44.17
N ILE A 499 -2.99 12.03 -43.66
CA ILE A 499 -1.89 11.18 -43.21
C ILE A 499 -1.83 9.83 -43.94
N GLU A 500 -2.68 9.60 -44.94
CA GLU A 500 -2.82 8.35 -45.69
C GLU A 500 -1.50 7.91 -46.37
N HIS A 501 -0.63 8.89 -46.67
CA HIS A 501 0.70 8.68 -47.24
C HIS A 501 1.78 8.28 -46.22
N LEU A 502 1.45 8.24 -44.92
CA LEU A 502 2.37 7.87 -43.85
C LEU A 502 2.31 6.37 -43.56
N SER A 503 3.47 5.76 -43.38
CA SER A 503 3.61 4.39 -42.88
C SER A 503 2.96 4.23 -41.50
N SER A 504 2.26 3.12 -41.26
CA SER A 504 1.78 2.79 -39.89
C SER A 504 2.92 2.82 -38.87
N GLY A 505 2.64 3.36 -37.69
CA GLY A 505 3.66 3.58 -36.66
C GLY A 505 3.27 4.64 -35.64
N PHE A 506 4.23 5.03 -34.82
CA PHE A 506 4.08 6.05 -33.77
C PHE A 506 4.65 7.39 -34.22
N TYR A 507 3.88 8.45 -34.00
CA TYR A 507 4.20 9.80 -34.47
C TYR A 507 3.97 10.83 -33.38
N VAL A 508 4.89 11.80 -33.34
CA VAL A 508 4.85 12.92 -32.39
C VAL A 508 4.30 14.14 -33.10
N LEU A 509 3.20 14.70 -32.60
CA LEU A 509 2.63 15.95 -33.07
C LEU A 509 3.15 17.10 -32.21
N LYS A 510 3.59 18.17 -32.86
CA LYS A 510 4.03 19.41 -32.22
C LYS A 510 3.32 20.59 -32.88
N ILE A 511 2.75 21.47 -32.06
CA ILE A 511 2.05 22.68 -32.53
C ILE A 511 2.79 23.92 -32.01
N GLU A 512 3.15 24.82 -32.91
CA GLU A 512 3.90 26.05 -32.63
C GLU A 512 3.11 27.30 -33.05
N VAL A 513 2.82 28.22 -32.12
CA VAL A 513 2.27 29.56 -32.40
C VAL A 513 3.38 30.57 -32.17
N ASN A 514 3.61 31.51 -33.11
CA ASN A 514 4.64 32.55 -32.99
C ASN A 514 6.07 32.04 -32.66
N LYS A 515 6.45 30.87 -33.20
CA LYS A 515 7.72 30.16 -32.93
C LYS A 515 7.90 29.69 -31.48
N GLN A 516 6.83 29.71 -30.71
CA GLN A 516 6.70 29.13 -29.38
C GLN A 516 5.79 27.90 -29.48
N ILE A 517 6.01 26.87 -28.64
CA ILE A 517 5.16 25.66 -28.59
C ILE A 517 3.94 25.98 -27.64
N LEU A 518 2.96 25.09 -27.33
CA LEU A 518 1.69 25.39 -26.53
C LEU A 518 1.33 24.60 -25.17
N HIS A 519 2.15 24.51 -24.11
CA HIS A 519 1.96 23.62 -22.91
C HIS A 519 0.79 24.00 -21.98
N LYS A 520 0.36 22.97 -21.24
CA LYS A 520 -0.24 23.04 -19.91
C LYS A 520 0.77 23.41 -18.80
N ASN A 521 0.41 24.30 -17.89
CA ASN A 521 1.11 24.49 -16.61
C ASN A 521 0.10 24.77 -15.50
N SER A 522 0.29 24.19 -14.32
CA SER A 522 -0.66 24.29 -13.20
C SER A 522 -0.69 25.70 -12.59
N SER A 523 -1.87 26.12 -12.14
CA SER A 523 -2.24 27.50 -11.79
C SER A 523 -1.37 28.24 -10.78
N SER A 524 -1.10 29.51 -11.06
CA SER A 524 -1.36 30.60 -10.11
C SER A 524 -1.66 31.90 -10.87
N TYR A 525 -2.63 32.69 -10.39
CA TYR A 525 -3.03 33.97 -10.99
C TYR A 525 -1.86 34.96 -11.12
N GLU A 526 -1.41 35.25 -12.36
CA GLU A 526 -1.08 36.61 -12.81
C GLU A 526 -0.91 36.69 -14.35
N LYS A 527 -0.73 37.91 -14.88
CA LYS A 527 -0.94 38.30 -16.28
C LYS A 527 -0.01 37.64 -17.32
N TYR A 528 -0.61 37.20 -18.43
CA TYR A 528 -0.04 37.06 -19.79
C TYR A 528 1.42 36.58 -19.92
N THR A 529 1.65 35.26 -20.07
CA THR A 529 2.72 34.74 -20.96
C THR A 529 2.46 33.30 -21.41
N TYR A 530 2.93 32.96 -22.61
CA TYR A 530 2.69 31.70 -23.33
C TYR A 530 3.59 30.52 -22.86
N SER A 531 3.18 29.25 -23.05
CA SER A 531 3.79 27.99 -22.53
C SER A 531 3.92 26.88 -23.61
N HIS A 532 4.77 25.80 -23.54
CA HIS A 532 5.24 24.91 -24.68
C HIS A 532 4.92 23.32 -24.86
N PHE A 533 3.93 22.86 -25.67
CA PHE A 533 3.27 21.49 -25.72
C PHE A 533 3.92 20.23 -26.37
N LEU A 534 3.65 19.05 -25.74
CA LEU A 534 3.59 17.61 -26.14
C LEU A 534 2.26 16.97 -26.66
N THR A 535 2.17 16.24 -27.79
CA THR A 535 1.10 15.21 -27.97
C THR A 535 1.50 14.00 -28.85
N PHE A 536 1.03 12.80 -28.49
CA PHE A 536 1.45 11.50 -29.06
C PHE A 536 0.30 10.73 -29.74
N PHE A 537 0.54 10.16 -30.92
CA PHE A 537 -0.49 9.46 -31.72
C PHE A 537 0.00 8.13 -32.31
N TYR A 538 -0.94 7.19 -32.45
CA TYR A 538 -0.69 5.84 -32.97
C TYR A 538 -1.46 5.63 -34.27
N PHE A 539 -0.82 5.09 -35.32
CA PHE A 539 -1.49 4.77 -36.58
C PHE A 539 -1.59 3.26 -36.78
N TYR A 540 -2.81 2.80 -37.07
CA TYR A 540 -3.11 1.43 -37.52
C TYR A 540 -3.71 1.49 -38.92
N PHE A 541 -3.35 0.54 -39.77
CA PHE A 541 -4.18 0.12 -40.90
C PHE A 541 -4.74 -1.27 -40.62
N ILE A 542 -5.93 -1.54 -41.15
CA ILE A 542 -6.53 -2.89 -41.29
C ILE A 542 -6.06 -3.46 -42.63
#